data_AF-K1SNM9-F1
#
_entry.id   AF-K1SNM9-F1
#
_cell.length_a   1.000
_cell.length_b   1.000
_cell.length_c   1.000
_cell.angle_alpha   90.00
_cell.angle_beta   90.00
_cell.angle_gamma   90.00
#
_symmetry.space_group_name_H-M   'P 1'
#
loop_
_entity.id
_entity.type
_entity.pdbx_description
1 polymer ?
#
loop_
_entity_poly.entity_id
_entity_poly.type
_entity_poly.pdbx_seq_one_letter_code
_entity_poly.pdbx_strand_id
1 'polypeptide(L)'
;YCLCSVHLDNAPGDREADCGALMEPIGVWVRKNGEWALLHRCRMCGTIHANRVAADDNPLLLMSLASKPLACPPFPLDKLEELAALSGVSMEG
;
A
#
# COMPACT_ATOMS: atom_id res chain seq x y z
N TYR A 1 -0.87 16.82 4.93
CA TYR A 1 -0.93 15.41 5.36
C TYR A 1 0.26 14.69 4.76
N CYS A 2 1.13 14.12 5.60
CA CYS A 2 2.29 13.37 5.11
C CYS A 2 1.83 12.09 4.39
N LEU A 3 2.60 11.64 3.39
CA LEU A 3 2.32 10.50 2.51
C LEU A 3 1.12 10.63 1.55
N CYS A 4 0.33 11.71 1.60
CA CYS A 4 -0.70 11.95 0.59
C CYS A 4 -0.09 12.46 -0.71
N SER A 5 -0.77 12.21 -1.83
CA SER A 5 -0.40 12.74 -3.14
C SER A 5 -1.60 13.47 -3.77
N VAL A 6 -1.43 13.97 -5.00
CA VAL A 6 -2.47 14.60 -5.81
C VAL A 6 -2.53 13.89 -7.15
N HIS A 7 -3.74 13.60 -7.63
CA HIS A 7 -3.95 12.93 -8.90
C HIS A 7 -3.77 13.92 -10.04
N LEU A 8 -2.51 14.06 -10.45
CA LEU A 8 -2.10 14.94 -11.56
C LEU A 8 -1.71 14.15 -12.81
N ASP A 9 -1.41 12.87 -12.68
CA ASP A 9 -0.86 12.05 -13.76
C ASP A 9 -1.92 11.08 -14.30
N ASN A 10 -2.02 10.88 -15.61
CA ASN A 10 -2.73 9.71 -16.20
C ASN A 10 -1.77 8.53 -16.35
N ALA A 11 -0.54 8.83 -16.79
CA ALA A 11 0.63 7.99 -16.75
C ALA A 11 1.72 8.65 -15.88
N PRO A 12 2.56 7.87 -15.18
CA PRO A 12 3.53 8.43 -14.23
C PRO A 12 4.39 9.54 -14.84
N GLY A 13 4.26 10.76 -14.30
CA GLY A 13 5.04 11.94 -14.68
C GLY A 13 4.51 12.79 -15.84
N ASP A 14 3.37 12.45 -16.45
CA ASP A 14 2.82 13.24 -17.57
C ASP A 14 2.14 14.55 -17.12
N ARG A 15 1.61 14.58 -15.89
CA ARG A 15 0.81 15.68 -15.34
C ARG A 15 -0.42 16.06 -16.18
N GLU A 16 -1.02 15.09 -16.87
CA GLU A 16 -2.14 15.31 -17.79
C GLU A 16 -3.52 14.93 -17.21
N ALA A 17 -3.62 14.56 -15.94
CA ALA A 17 -4.91 14.20 -15.34
C ALA A 17 -5.74 15.42 -14.95
N ASP A 18 -6.97 15.49 -15.48
CA ASP A 18 -7.97 16.52 -15.13
C ASP A 18 -8.59 16.30 -13.73
N CYS A 19 -8.21 15.25 -13.01
CA CYS A 19 -8.86 14.88 -11.75
C CYS A 19 -8.49 15.85 -10.60
N GLY A 20 -7.20 16.11 -10.38
CA GLY A 20 -6.70 17.03 -9.35
C GLY A 20 -7.03 16.65 -7.90
N ALA A 21 -7.70 15.52 -7.67
CA ALA A 21 -8.14 15.12 -6.34
C ALA A 21 -6.99 14.60 -5.48
N LEU A 22 -7.15 14.68 -4.15
CA LEU A 22 -6.23 14.06 -3.22
C LEU A 22 -6.20 12.54 -3.42
N MET A 23 -4.99 12.00 -3.38
CA MET A 23 -4.75 10.57 -3.32
C MET A 23 -4.27 10.18 -1.93
N GLU A 24 -4.95 9.21 -1.33
CA GLU A 24 -4.60 8.71 0.00
C GLU A 24 -3.67 7.50 -0.09
N PRO A 25 -2.72 7.37 0.85
CA PRO A 25 -1.87 6.19 0.91
C PRO A 25 -2.70 4.99 1.41
N ILE A 26 -2.75 3.92 0.62
CA ILE A 26 -3.53 2.72 0.93
C ILE A 26 -2.67 1.49 1.20
N GLY A 27 -1.38 1.53 0.87
CA GLY A 27 -0.47 0.42 1.12
C GLY A 27 0.97 0.74 0.70
N VAL A 28 1.84 -0.23 0.94
CA VAL A 28 3.23 -0.21 0.45
C VAL A 28 3.47 -1.42 -0.45
N TRP A 29 4.37 -1.25 -1.41
CA TRP A 29 4.85 -2.32 -2.30
C TRP A 29 6.37 -2.32 -2.31
N VAL A 30 6.99 -3.49 -2.13
CA VAL A 30 8.43 -3.68 -2.29
C VAL A 30 8.71 -4.11 -3.73
N ARG A 31 9.43 -3.28 -4.47
CA ARG A 31 9.84 -3.54 -5.86
C ARG A 31 10.92 -4.63 -5.91
N LYS A 32 11.16 -5.19 -7.11
CA LYS A 32 12.15 -6.26 -7.32
C LYS A 32 13.58 -5.89 -6.87
N ASN A 33 13.93 -4.61 -6.91
CA ASN A 33 15.22 -4.08 -6.47
C ASN A 33 15.28 -3.76 -4.97
N GLY A 34 14.24 -4.08 -4.21
CA GLY A 34 14.14 -3.79 -2.77
C GLY A 34 13.67 -2.37 -2.45
N GLU A 35 13.45 -1.49 -3.44
CA GLU A 35 12.92 -0.16 -3.20
C GLU A 35 11.44 -0.22 -2.81
N TRP A 36 11.05 0.64 -1.87
CA TRP A 36 9.67 0.76 -1.44
C TRP A 36 8.92 1.78 -2.29
N ALA A 37 7.68 1.45 -2.62
CA ALA A 37 6.71 2.33 -3.25
C ALA A 37 5.46 2.44 -2.38
N LEU A 38 4.88 3.64 -2.33
CA LEU A 38 3.56 3.90 -1.79
C LEU A 38 2.50 3.63 -2.85
N LEU A 39 1.46 2.91 -2.47
CA LEU A 39 0.24 2.78 -3.26
C LEU A 39 -0.71 3.91 -2.84
N HIS A 40 -1.06 4.77 -3.78
CA HIS A 40 -1.97 5.89 -3.59
C HIS A 40 -3.26 5.62 -4.33
N ARG A 41 -4.41 5.80 -3.66
CA ARG A 41 -5.74 5.73 -4.28
C ARG A 41 -6.35 7.11 -4.38
N CYS A 42 -6.75 7.51 -5.58
CA CYS A 42 -7.51 8.73 -5.79
C CYS A 42 -8.87 8.65 -5.09
N ARG A 43 -9.19 9.64 -4.26
CA ARG A 43 -10.47 9.69 -3.52
C ARG A 43 -11.70 9.97 -4.41
N MET A 44 -11.48 10.48 -5.62
CA MET A 44 -12.54 10.84 -6.55
C MET A 44 -12.82 9.71 -7.56
N CYS A 45 -11.83 9.31 -8.35
CA CYS A 45 -12.01 8.34 -9.43
C CYS A 45 -11.57 6.91 -9.09
N GLY A 46 -10.90 6.69 -7.94
CA GLY A 46 -10.45 5.37 -7.50
C GLY A 46 -9.16 4.87 -8.16
N THR A 47 -8.56 5.59 -9.11
CA THR A 47 -7.27 5.23 -9.73
C THR A 47 -6.19 4.97 -8.67
N ILE A 48 -5.40 3.91 -8.87
CA ILE A 48 -4.32 3.52 -7.96
C ILE A 48 -2.97 3.69 -8.65
N HIS A 49 -2.11 4.54 -8.10
CA HIS A 49 -0.74 4.75 -8.57
C HIS A 49 0.29 4.27 -7.55
N ALA A 50 1.44 3.81 -8.04
CA ALA A 50 2.57 3.40 -7.22
C ALA A 50 3.71 4.42 -7.33
N ASN A 51 3.90 5.23 -6.30
CA ASN A 51 4.94 6.26 -6.25
C ASN A 51 6.13 5.78 -5.43
N ARG A 52 7.35 6.12 -5.84
CA ARG A 52 8.54 5.85 -5.02
C ARG A 52 8.42 6.64 -3.71
N VAL A 53 8.85 6.05 -2.61
CA VAL A 53 8.97 6.75 -1.32
C VAL A 53 9.95 7.92 -1.47
N ALA A 54 9.54 9.12 -1.05
CA ALA A 54 10.34 10.32 -1.08
C ALA A 54 11.29 10.39 0.13
N ALA A 55 12.38 11.17 0.01
CA ALA A 55 13.37 11.27 1.08
C ALA A 55 12.85 11.98 2.34
N ASP A 56 11.80 12.79 2.20
CA ASP A 56 11.12 13.56 3.24
C ASP A 56 9.81 12.92 3.72
N ASP A 57 9.46 11.73 3.21
CA ASP A 57 8.33 10.97 3.75
C ASP A 57 8.59 10.55 5.19
N ASN A 58 7.55 10.62 6.04
CA ASN A 58 7.68 10.27 7.44
C ASN A 58 7.84 8.73 7.61
N PRO A 59 8.98 8.25 8.13
CA PRO A 59 9.26 6.82 8.22
C PRO A 59 8.32 6.08 9.18
N LEU A 60 7.81 6.74 10.22
CA LEU A 60 6.88 6.12 11.18
C LEU A 60 5.51 5.86 10.54
N LEU A 61 5.03 6.81 9.73
CA LEU A 61 3.76 6.64 9.00
C LEU A 61 3.88 5.58 7.91
N LEU A 62 5.04 5.49 7.23
CA LEU A 62 5.33 4.42 6.27
C LEU A 62 5.29 3.05 6.94
N MET A 63 5.97 2.89 8.07
CA MET A 63 6.00 1.64 8.82
C MET A 63 4.62 1.27 9.34
N SER A 64 3.86 2.25 9.84
CA SER A 64 2.48 2.04 10.29
C SER A 64 1.55 1.57 9.16
N LEU A 65 1.73 2.10 7.94
CA LEU A 65 0.97 1.65 6.77
C LEU A 65 1.35 0.21 6.39
N ALA A 66 2.64 -0.11 6.42
CA ALA A 66 3.18 -1.43 6.10
C ALA A 66 2.75 -2.51 7.10
N SER A 67 2.65 -2.18 8.39
CA SER A 67 2.27 -3.12 9.44
C SER A 67 0.77 -3.31 9.59
N LYS A 68 -0.05 -2.46 8.94
CA LYS A 68 -1.51 -2.47 9.08
C LYS A 68 -2.16 -3.85 8.84
N PRO A 69 -1.78 -4.64 7.82
CA PRO A 69 -2.33 -5.98 7.63
C PRO A 69 -2.02 -6.94 8.79
N LEU A 70 -0.88 -6.77 9.46
CA LEU A 70 -0.48 -7.59 10.61
C LEU A 70 -1.19 -7.15 11.89
N ALA A 71 -1.42 -5.84 12.05
CA ALA A 71 -2.14 -5.28 13.20
C ALA A 71 -3.66 -5.49 13.13
N CYS A 72 -4.21 -5.62 11.92
CA CYS A 72 -5.64 -5.81 11.67
C CYS A 72 -5.86 -6.93 10.64
N PRO A 73 -5.50 -8.18 10.98
CA PRO A 73 -5.63 -9.30 10.06
C PRO A 73 -7.11 -9.60 9.78
N PRO A 74 -7.46 -10.09 8.57
CA PRO A 74 -8.83 -10.43 8.23
C PRO A 74 -9.29 -11.77 8.84
N PHE A 75 -8.43 -12.42 9.62
CA PHE A 75 -8.66 -13.71 10.27
C PHE A 75 -7.95 -13.76 11.63
N PRO A 76 -8.43 -14.61 12.55
CA PRO A 76 -7.76 -14.82 13.84
C PRO A 76 -6.39 -15.47 13.66
N LEU A 77 -5.33 -14.79 14.10
CA LEU A 77 -3.94 -15.28 13.97
C LEU A 77 -3.66 -16.48 14.88
N ASP A 78 -4.37 -16.61 16.00
CA ASP A 78 -4.30 -17.75 16.92
C ASP A 78 -4.78 -19.07 16.28
N LYS A 79 -5.48 -18.99 15.14
CA LYS A 79 -6.01 -20.15 14.42
C LYS A 79 -5.29 -20.45 13.11
N LEU A 80 -4.09 -19.93 12.92
CA LEU A 80 -3.40 -20.02 11.64
C LEU A 80 -3.14 -21.48 11.21
N GLU A 81 -2.80 -22.37 12.14
CA GLU A 81 -2.60 -23.81 11.88
C GLU A 81 -3.88 -24.50 11.42
N GLU A 82 -5.01 -24.25 12.09
CA GLU A 82 -6.32 -24.79 11.72
C GLU A 82 -6.74 -24.30 10.32
N LEU A 83 -6.58 -23.00 10.05
CA LEU A 83 -6.89 -22.39 8.76
C LEU A 83 -6.02 -22.96 7.63
N ALA A 84 -4.74 -23.21 7.89
CA ALA A 84 -3.82 -23.81 6.94
C ALA A 84 -4.20 -25.27 6.62
N ALA A 85 -4.51 -26.06 7.64
CA ALA A 85 -4.97 -27.44 7.50
C ALA A 85 -6.27 -27.54 6.67
N LEU A 86 -7.24 -26.63 6.90
CA LEU A 86 -8.48 -26.56 6.13
C LEU A 86 -8.26 -26.14 4.67
N SER A 87 -7.24 -25.34 4.41
CA SER A 87 -6.94 -24.81 3.07
C SER A 87 -6.00 -25.71 2.26
N GLY A 88 -5.55 -26.84 2.83
CA GLY A 88 -4.56 -27.73 2.20
C GLY A 88 -3.17 -27.11 2.04
N VAL A 89 -2.88 -26.03 2.79
CA VAL A 89 -1.57 -25.37 2.81
C VAL A 89 -0.76 -25.99 3.94
N SER A 90 0.38 -26.61 3.61
CA SER A 90 1.32 -27.08 4.63
C SER A 90 2.16 -25.90 5.15
N MET A 91 2.21 -25.74 6.48
CA MET A 91 3.01 -24.71 7.15
C MET A 91 4.35 -25.25 7.66
N GLU A 92 4.87 -26.32 7.04
CA GLU A 92 6.19 -26.85 7.37
C GLU A 92 7.28 -25.87 6.89
N GLY A 93 8.04 -25.34 7.85
CA GLY A 93 9.22 -24.50 7.64
C GLY A 93 10.51 -25.29 7.84
#